data_AF-Q9H4I8-F1
#
_entry.id   AF-Q9H4I8-F1
#
_cell.length_a   1.000
_cell.length_b   1.000
_cell.length_c   1.000
_cell.angle_alpha   90.00
_cell.angle_beta   90.00
_cell.angle_gamma   90.00
#
_symmetry.space_group_name_H-M   'P 1'
#
loop_
_entity.id
_entity.type
_entity.pdbx_description
1 polymer ?
#
loop_
_entity_poly.entity_id
_entity_poly.type
_entity_poly.pdbx_seq_one_letter_code
_entity_poly.pdbx_strand_id
1 'polypeptide(L)'
;MSENAAPGLISELKLAVPWGHIAAKAWGSLQGPPVLCLHGWLDNASSFDRLIPLLPQDFYYVAMDFGGHGLSSHYSPGVPYYLQTFVSEIRRVVAALKWNRFSILGHSFGGVVGGMFFCTFPEMVDKLILLDTPLFLLESDEMENLLTYKRRAIEHVLQVEASQEPSHVFSLKQLLQRLLKSNSHLSEECGELLLQRGTTKVATGLVLNRDQRLAWAENSIDFISRELCAHSIRKLQAHVLLIKAVHGYFDSRQNYSEKESLSFMIDTMKSTLKEQFQFVEVPGNHCVHMSEPQHVASIISSFLQCTHMLPAQL
;
A
#
# COMPACT_ATOMS: atom_id res chain seq x y z
N MET A 1 10.47 23.26 16.49
CA MET A 1 10.85 21.86 16.77
C MET A 1 9.58 21.04 16.56
N SER A 2 9.59 20.06 15.65
CA SER A 2 8.38 19.36 15.22
C SER A 2 7.90 18.41 16.31
N GLU A 3 6.93 18.85 17.13
CA GLU A 3 6.33 18.01 18.19
C GLU A 3 5.62 16.75 17.66
N ASN A 4 5.47 16.60 16.33
CA ASN A 4 4.79 15.47 15.69
C ASN A 4 5.70 14.61 14.79
N ALA A 5 7.03 14.63 14.97
CA ALA A 5 7.88 13.73 14.19
C ALA A 5 7.63 12.27 14.60
N ALA A 6 7.37 11.40 13.62
CA ALA A 6 7.22 9.97 13.87
C ALA A 6 8.49 9.42 14.57
N PRO A 7 8.35 8.47 15.53
CA PRO A 7 9.51 7.93 16.24
C PRO A 7 10.57 7.42 15.27
N GLY A 8 11.84 7.80 15.50
CA GLY A 8 12.97 7.37 14.67
C GLY A 8 13.00 7.91 13.23
N LEU A 9 12.09 8.81 12.83
CA LEU A 9 12.08 9.43 11.50
C LEU A 9 13.39 10.20 11.29
N ILE A 10 14.15 9.80 10.28
CA ILE A 10 15.43 10.47 9.97
C ILE A 10 15.27 11.56 8.91
N SER A 11 14.28 11.45 8.00
CA SER A 11 14.10 12.43 6.92
C SER A 11 12.71 12.41 6.30
N GLU A 12 12.26 13.59 5.84
CA GLU A 12 11.19 13.75 4.85
C GLU A 12 11.84 14.01 3.49
N LEU A 13 11.49 13.22 2.49
CA LEU A 13 12.03 13.25 1.14
C LEU A 13 11.01 13.85 0.18
N LYS A 14 11.51 14.58 -0.82
CA LYS A 14 10.75 15.02 -2.00
C LYS A 14 11.50 14.59 -3.25
N LEU A 15 10.99 13.54 -3.91
CA LEU A 15 11.60 12.95 -5.09
C LEU A 15 10.95 13.55 -6.34
N ALA A 16 11.74 14.25 -7.16
CA ALA A 16 11.22 14.96 -8.33
C ALA A 16 10.62 13.99 -9.37
N VAL A 17 9.45 14.35 -9.90
CA VAL A 17 8.76 13.67 -11.01
C VAL A 17 8.18 14.72 -11.97
N PRO A 18 7.84 14.38 -13.22
CA PRO A 18 7.43 15.39 -14.20
C PRO A 18 6.21 16.25 -13.80
N TRP A 19 5.31 15.73 -12.96
CA TRP A 19 4.13 16.43 -12.45
C TRP A 19 4.35 17.09 -11.08
N GLY A 20 5.59 17.13 -10.58
CA GLY A 20 5.94 17.73 -9.29
C GLY A 20 6.89 16.86 -8.49
N HIS A 21 6.42 16.28 -7.40
CA HIS A 21 7.22 15.41 -6.54
C HIS A 21 6.40 14.28 -5.93
N ILE A 22 7.09 13.19 -5.63
CA ILE A 22 6.63 12.14 -4.73
C ILE A 22 7.24 12.41 -3.36
N ALA A 23 6.38 12.59 -2.35
CA ALA A 23 6.81 12.73 -0.97
C ALA A 23 7.04 11.35 -0.34
N ALA A 24 8.03 11.25 0.54
CA ALA A 24 8.30 10.02 1.27
C ALA A 24 8.90 10.32 2.66
N LYS A 25 8.80 9.34 3.55
CA LYS A 25 9.37 9.35 4.89
C LYS A 25 10.45 8.28 4.97
N ALA A 26 11.53 8.56 5.69
CA ALA A 26 12.68 7.66 5.77
C ALA A 26 13.11 7.37 7.21
N TRP A 27 13.50 6.12 7.48
CA TRP A 27 13.96 5.60 8.78
C TRP A 27 15.15 4.65 8.61
N GLY A 28 15.82 4.35 9.73
CA GLY A 28 16.89 3.35 9.80
C GLY A 28 18.23 3.85 9.26
N SER A 29 19.02 2.95 8.68
CA SER A 29 20.39 3.22 8.23
C SER A 29 20.44 3.54 6.74
N LEU A 30 20.99 4.71 6.35
CA LEU A 30 21.16 5.10 4.94
C LEU A 30 22.01 4.12 4.09
N GLN A 31 22.83 3.28 4.74
CA GLN A 31 23.65 2.26 4.09
C GLN A 31 23.06 0.85 4.25
N GLY A 32 21.91 0.73 4.92
CA GLY A 32 21.21 -0.53 5.14
C GLY A 32 20.56 -1.08 3.87
N PRO A 33 20.19 -2.37 3.84
CA PRO A 33 19.41 -2.93 2.75
C PRO A 33 18.10 -2.15 2.58
N PRO A 34 17.77 -1.70 1.35
CA PRO A 34 16.63 -0.82 1.15
C PRO A 34 15.30 -1.55 1.18
N VAL A 35 14.29 -0.93 1.79
CA VAL A 35 12.90 -1.40 1.88
C VAL A 35 11.97 -0.25 1.48
N LEU A 36 11.21 -0.45 0.40
CA LEU A 36 10.16 0.48 -0.01
C LEU A 36 8.83 0.07 0.61
N CYS A 37 8.22 0.98 1.38
CA CYS A 37 6.94 0.76 2.04
C CYS A 37 5.81 1.45 1.27
N LEU A 38 4.73 0.72 0.99
CA LEU A 38 3.63 1.13 0.11
C LEU A 38 2.28 1.03 0.83
N HIS A 39 1.59 2.15 1.00
CA HIS A 39 0.36 2.26 1.80
C HIS A 39 -0.90 1.78 1.07
N GLY A 40 -2.00 1.60 1.81
CA GLY A 40 -3.32 1.25 1.25
C GLY A 40 -4.01 2.39 0.50
N TRP A 41 -5.14 2.10 -0.12
CA TRP A 41 -5.90 3.10 -0.89
C TRP A 41 -6.39 4.24 0.04
N LEU A 42 -6.17 5.50 -0.36
CA LEU A 42 -6.50 6.70 0.42
C LEU A 42 -5.75 6.90 1.74
N ASP A 43 -4.75 6.07 2.04
CA ASP A 43 -3.81 6.26 3.14
C ASP A 43 -2.67 7.21 2.72
N ASN A 44 -1.53 7.14 3.42
CA ASN A 44 -0.28 7.82 3.11
C ASN A 44 0.87 7.15 3.90
N ALA A 45 2.11 7.62 3.70
CA ALA A 45 3.31 7.08 4.33
C ALA A 45 3.27 7.02 5.86
N SER A 46 2.42 7.82 6.53
CA SER A 46 2.25 7.73 7.98
C SER A 46 1.58 6.44 8.46
N SER A 47 1.03 5.62 7.55
CA SER A 47 0.56 4.26 7.89
C SER A 47 1.67 3.37 8.47
N PHE A 48 2.94 3.71 8.22
CA PHE A 48 4.09 2.93 8.70
C PHE A 48 4.75 3.52 9.96
N ASP A 49 4.28 4.66 10.46
CA ASP A 49 4.89 5.39 11.59
C ASP A 49 4.97 4.58 12.87
N ARG A 50 4.02 3.65 13.06
CA ARG A 50 3.96 2.77 14.24
C ARG A 50 4.66 1.44 14.03
N LEU A 51 4.83 0.99 12.79
CA LEU A 51 5.46 -0.29 12.47
C LEU A 51 6.97 -0.17 12.34
N ILE A 52 7.46 0.75 11.50
CA ILE A 52 8.89 0.86 11.16
C ILE A 52 9.79 1.01 12.41
N PRO A 53 9.41 1.76 13.46
CA PRO A 53 10.22 1.85 14.68
C PRO A 53 10.41 0.52 15.42
N LEU A 54 9.57 -0.49 15.15
CA LEU A 54 9.66 -1.84 15.73
C LEU A 54 10.44 -2.82 14.84
N LEU A 55 10.86 -2.40 13.65
CA LEU A 55 11.64 -3.21 12.71
C LEU A 55 13.15 -3.04 12.94
N PRO A 56 14.02 -3.88 12.34
CA PRO A 56 15.46 -3.79 12.52
C PRO A 56 16.02 -2.50 11.90
N GLN A 57 16.67 -1.67 12.72
CA GLN A 57 17.09 -0.32 12.32
C GLN A 57 18.37 -0.29 11.46
N ASP A 58 18.93 -1.45 11.14
CA ASP A 58 20.03 -1.66 10.20
C ASP A 58 19.58 -1.68 8.73
N PHE A 59 18.27 -1.68 8.45
CA PHE A 59 17.69 -1.50 7.12
C PHE A 59 17.43 -0.03 6.80
N TYR A 60 17.28 0.30 5.51
CA TYR A 60 16.86 1.63 5.07
C TYR A 60 15.40 1.60 4.61
N TYR A 61 14.48 2.11 5.45
CA TYR A 61 13.06 2.13 5.11
C TYR A 61 12.68 3.46 4.46
N VAL A 62 12.01 3.40 3.32
CA VAL A 62 11.39 4.57 2.69
C VAL A 62 9.91 4.28 2.44
N ALA A 63 9.02 4.97 3.16
CA ALA A 63 7.59 4.91 2.92
C ALA A 63 7.18 6.08 2.01
N MET A 64 6.68 5.79 0.81
CA MET A 64 6.25 6.83 -0.12
C MET A 64 4.77 7.12 -0.01
N ASP A 65 4.37 8.37 -0.27
CA ASP A 65 2.98 8.69 -0.62
C ASP A 65 2.80 8.45 -2.11
N PHE A 66 1.82 7.64 -2.51
CA PHE A 66 1.45 7.53 -3.92
C PHE A 66 1.04 8.89 -4.50
N GLY A 67 1.16 9.08 -5.80
CA GLY A 67 0.66 10.27 -6.49
C GLY A 67 -0.78 10.59 -6.08
N GLY A 68 -1.06 11.86 -5.82
CA GLY A 68 -2.38 12.29 -5.33
C GLY A 68 -2.70 11.92 -3.89
N HIS A 69 -1.78 11.36 -3.11
CA HIS A 69 -1.95 11.01 -1.69
C HIS A 69 -0.98 11.78 -0.79
N GLY A 70 -1.27 11.84 0.52
CA GLY A 70 -0.37 12.41 1.53
C GLY A 70 0.14 13.81 1.18
N LEU A 71 1.46 13.93 1.02
CA LEU A 71 2.14 15.15 0.58
C LEU A 71 2.67 15.08 -0.86
N SER A 72 2.39 13.98 -1.58
CA SER A 72 2.76 13.84 -3.00
C SER A 72 1.92 14.75 -3.89
N SER A 73 2.54 15.18 -5.00
CA SER A 73 1.85 16.00 -6.00
C SER A 73 0.73 15.21 -6.67
N HIS A 74 -0.33 15.92 -7.05
CA HIS A 74 -1.37 15.37 -7.92
C HIS A 74 -0.80 15.14 -9.31
N TYR A 75 -1.31 14.14 -10.03
CA TYR A 75 -0.99 14.02 -11.45
C TYR A 75 -1.50 15.24 -12.22
N SER A 76 -0.86 15.53 -13.36
CA SER A 76 -1.34 16.59 -14.24
C SER A 76 -2.80 16.37 -14.64
N PRO A 77 -3.56 17.45 -14.95
CA PRO A 77 -4.92 17.32 -15.46
C PRO A 77 -5.00 16.35 -16.65
N GLY A 78 -6.04 15.50 -16.68
CA GLY A 78 -6.24 14.48 -17.72
C GLY A 78 -5.34 13.23 -17.62
N VAL A 79 -4.38 13.17 -16.69
CA VAL A 79 -3.60 11.95 -16.43
C VAL A 79 -4.32 11.09 -15.40
N PRO A 80 -4.70 9.84 -15.73
CA PRO A 80 -5.49 8.98 -14.86
C PRO A 80 -4.64 8.24 -13.82
N TYR A 81 -5.29 7.92 -12.69
CA TYR A 81 -4.74 7.11 -11.60
C TYR A 81 -4.96 5.61 -11.84
N TYR A 82 -4.32 5.05 -12.87
CA TYR A 82 -4.38 3.61 -13.12
C TYR A 82 -3.33 2.84 -12.31
N LEU A 83 -3.57 1.54 -12.06
CA LEU A 83 -2.63 0.65 -11.38
C LEU A 83 -1.21 0.79 -11.95
N GLN A 84 -1.10 0.77 -13.28
CA GLN A 84 0.18 0.86 -13.98
C GLN A 84 0.87 2.21 -13.77
N THR A 85 0.13 3.29 -13.53
CA THR A 85 0.70 4.60 -13.20
C THR A 85 1.45 4.51 -11.86
N PHE A 86 0.84 3.90 -10.83
CA PHE A 86 1.48 3.68 -9.53
C PHE A 86 2.69 2.72 -9.60
N VAL A 87 2.63 1.68 -10.44
CA VAL A 87 3.79 0.80 -10.71
C VAL A 87 4.94 1.60 -11.33
N SER A 88 4.64 2.52 -12.25
CA SER A 88 5.64 3.44 -12.82
C SER A 88 6.23 4.38 -11.77
N GLU A 89 5.43 4.82 -10.78
CA GLU A 89 5.94 5.64 -9.67
C GLU A 89 7.00 4.92 -8.86
N ILE A 90 6.78 3.64 -8.51
CA ILE A 90 7.80 2.83 -7.83
C ILE A 90 9.10 2.87 -8.63
N ARG A 91 9.04 2.65 -9.95
CA ARG A 91 10.23 2.66 -10.80
C ARG A 91 10.97 4.00 -10.80
N ARG A 92 10.23 5.12 -10.75
CA ARG A 92 10.77 6.49 -10.66
C ARG A 92 11.40 6.76 -9.30
N VAL A 93 10.72 6.39 -8.22
CA VAL A 93 11.18 6.54 -6.84
C VAL A 93 12.49 5.78 -6.64
N VAL A 94 12.55 4.51 -7.01
CA VAL A 94 13.77 3.71 -6.82
C VAL A 94 14.91 4.14 -7.75
N ALA A 95 14.61 4.68 -8.93
CA ALA A 95 15.61 5.33 -9.77
C ALA A 95 16.20 6.59 -9.10
N ALA A 96 15.35 7.44 -8.53
CA ALA A 96 15.79 8.66 -7.83
C ALA A 96 16.62 8.33 -6.58
N LEU A 97 16.27 7.25 -5.87
CA LEU A 97 17.02 6.73 -4.73
C LEU A 97 18.27 5.91 -5.12
N LYS A 98 18.46 5.65 -6.42
CA LYS A 98 19.56 4.84 -6.97
C LYS A 98 19.60 3.40 -6.44
N TRP A 99 18.43 2.82 -6.21
CA TRP A 99 18.30 1.43 -5.80
C TRP A 99 18.19 0.52 -7.02
N ASN A 100 19.11 -0.43 -7.14
CA ASN A 100 19.08 -1.46 -8.18
C ASN A 100 18.31 -2.70 -7.73
N ARG A 101 18.36 -3.01 -6.42
CA ARG A 101 17.66 -4.13 -5.79
C ARG A 101 17.21 -3.72 -4.39
N PHE A 102 15.97 -4.04 -4.03
CA PHE A 102 15.34 -3.60 -2.78
C PHE A 102 14.21 -4.54 -2.35
N SER A 103 13.78 -4.48 -1.09
CA SER A 103 12.60 -5.19 -0.61
C SER A 103 11.35 -4.30 -0.70
N ILE A 104 10.17 -4.91 -0.84
CA ILE A 104 8.89 -4.21 -0.83
C ILE A 104 8.09 -4.65 0.40
N LEU A 105 7.54 -3.68 1.14
CA LEU A 105 6.55 -3.89 2.19
C LEU A 105 5.26 -3.18 1.78
N GLY A 106 4.29 -3.93 1.24
CA GLY A 106 3.05 -3.35 0.72
C GLY A 106 1.83 -3.76 1.55
N HIS A 107 1.02 -2.78 1.95
CA HIS A 107 -0.27 -3.00 2.61
C HIS A 107 -1.41 -2.77 1.64
N SER A 108 -2.43 -3.64 1.67
CA SER A 108 -3.65 -3.47 0.88
C SER A 108 -3.34 -3.14 -0.60
N PHE A 109 -3.88 -2.04 -1.13
CA PHE A 109 -3.55 -1.53 -2.46
C PHE A 109 -2.05 -1.45 -2.75
N GLY A 110 -1.23 -0.97 -1.81
CA GLY A 110 0.22 -0.91 -1.95
C GLY A 110 0.87 -2.29 -2.12
N GLY A 111 0.26 -3.35 -1.57
CA GLY A 111 0.66 -4.73 -1.84
C GLY A 111 0.35 -5.19 -3.26
N VAL A 112 -0.80 -4.81 -3.82
CA VAL A 112 -1.16 -5.11 -5.21
C VAL A 112 -0.23 -4.37 -6.19
N VAL A 113 0.03 -3.08 -5.94
CA VAL A 113 0.99 -2.30 -6.74
C VAL A 113 2.40 -2.91 -6.63
N GLY A 114 2.83 -3.26 -5.41
CA GLY A 114 4.12 -3.89 -5.16
C GLY A 114 4.27 -5.27 -5.83
N GLY A 115 3.21 -6.07 -5.81
CA GLY A 115 3.12 -7.36 -6.48
C GLY A 115 3.22 -7.24 -8.01
N MET A 116 2.49 -6.28 -8.59
CA MET A 116 2.56 -5.98 -10.02
C MET A 116 3.95 -5.47 -10.43
N PHE A 117 4.56 -4.59 -9.62
CA PHE A 117 5.95 -4.16 -9.83
C PHE A 117 6.91 -5.35 -9.80
N PHE A 118 6.79 -6.22 -8.79
CA PHE A 118 7.65 -7.38 -8.64
C PHE A 118 7.52 -8.34 -9.84
N CYS A 119 6.32 -8.59 -10.34
CA CYS A 119 6.14 -9.44 -11.52
C CYS A 119 6.70 -8.81 -12.80
N THR A 120 6.73 -7.48 -12.88
CA THR A 120 7.25 -6.73 -14.04
C THR A 120 8.77 -6.60 -14.01
N PHE A 121 9.37 -6.43 -12.83
CA PHE A 121 10.81 -6.22 -12.61
C PHE A 121 11.35 -7.18 -11.52
N PRO A 122 11.24 -8.51 -11.70
CA PRO A 122 11.54 -9.48 -10.65
C PRO A 122 13.00 -9.43 -10.18
N GLU A 123 13.92 -9.05 -11.05
CA GLU A 123 15.35 -8.89 -10.76
C GLU A 123 15.66 -7.74 -9.79
N MET A 124 14.74 -6.77 -9.67
CA MET A 124 14.91 -5.60 -8.80
C MET A 124 14.38 -5.81 -7.39
N VAL A 125 13.66 -6.90 -7.12
CA VAL A 125 13.03 -7.13 -5.81
C VAL A 125 13.73 -8.27 -5.07
N ASP A 126 14.20 -7.99 -3.86
CA ASP A 126 14.89 -8.97 -3.01
C ASP A 126 13.94 -9.79 -2.15
N LYS A 127 12.92 -9.12 -1.61
CA LYS A 127 11.85 -9.71 -0.80
C LYS A 127 10.55 -8.92 -1.01
N LEU A 128 9.42 -9.61 -1.03
CA LEU A 128 8.10 -9.01 -1.04
C LEU A 128 7.33 -9.40 0.22
N ILE A 129 6.83 -8.42 0.95
CA ILE A 129 5.97 -8.61 2.11
C ILE A 129 4.60 -8.01 1.78
N LEU A 130 3.58 -8.86 1.78
CA LEU A 130 2.18 -8.53 1.55
C LEU A 130 1.47 -8.48 2.90
N LEU A 131 1.08 -7.27 3.32
CA LEU A 131 0.31 -7.02 4.53
C LEU A 131 -1.17 -6.95 4.23
N ASP A 132 -1.89 -8.00 4.61
CA ASP A 132 -3.34 -8.17 4.53
C ASP A 132 -3.90 -7.79 3.16
N THR A 133 -3.30 -8.37 2.12
CA THR A 133 -3.55 -8.04 0.72
C THR A 133 -3.19 -9.20 -0.19
N PRO A 134 -3.94 -9.42 -1.28
CA PRO A 134 -3.53 -10.42 -2.26
C PRO A 134 -2.37 -9.91 -3.13
N LEU A 135 -1.68 -10.82 -3.82
CA LEU A 135 -0.67 -10.44 -4.82
C LEU A 135 -1.32 -9.72 -6.02
N PHE A 136 -2.51 -10.17 -6.41
CA PHE A 136 -3.33 -9.62 -7.48
C PHE A 136 -4.81 -9.70 -7.10
N LEU A 137 -5.65 -8.84 -7.68
CA LEU A 137 -7.09 -9.04 -7.60
C LEU A 137 -7.52 -10.03 -8.67
N LEU A 138 -8.02 -11.18 -8.24
CA LEU A 138 -8.54 -12.20 -9.14
C LEU A 138 -10.01 -11.99 -9.42
N GLU A 139 -10.41 -12.47 -10.59
CA GLU A 139 -11.79 -12.63 -11.00
C GLU A 139 -12.63 -13.27 -9.88
N SER A 140 -13.70 -12.58 -9.49
CA SER A 140 -14.66 -12.98 -8.46
C SER A 140 -16.09 -12.70 -8.95
N ASP A 141 -17.10 -13.03 -8.14
CA ASP A 141 -18.50 -12.70 -8.47
C ASP A 141 -18.74 -11.19 -8.61
N GLU A 142 -17.82 -10.34 -8.11
CA GLU A 142 -17.85 -8.90 -8.34
C GLU A 142 -17.69 -8.50 -9.82
N MET A 143 -17.24 -9.41 -10.69
CA MET A 143 -17.11 -9.17 -12.12
C MET A 143 -18.41 -8.74 -12.80
N GLU A 144 -19.56 -9.24 -12.34
CA GLU A 144 -20.88 -8.82 -12.86
C GLU A 144 -21.11 -7.31 -12.67
N ASN A 145 -20.52 -6.72 -11.62
CA ASN A 145 -20.62 -5.30 -11.34
C ASN A 145 -19.45 -4.48 -11.90
N LEU A 146 -18.43 -5.12 -12.48
CA LEU A 146 -17.20 -4.47 -12.94
C LEU A 146 -17.48 -3.31 -13.90
N LEU A 147 -18.34 -3.52 -14.90
CA LEU A 147 -18.67 -2.47 -15.89
C LEU A 147 -19.42 -1.31 -15.24
N THR A 148 -20.27 -1.59 -14.25
CA THR A 148 -20.98 -0.57 -13.47
C THR A 148 -20.00 0.27 -12.64
N TYR A 149 -19.02 -0.38 -12.00
CA TYR A 149 -17.99 0.31 -11.22
C TYR A 149 -17.08 1.16 -12.11
N LYS A 150 -16.61 0.62 -13.24
CA LYS A 150 -15.80 1.36 -14.22
C LYS A 150 -16.55 2.58 -14.75
N ARG A 151 -17.83 2.43 -15.11
CA ARG A 151 -18.68 3.56 -15.54
C ARG A 151 -18.76 4.62 -14.45
N ARG A 152 -19.10 4.24 -13.21
CA ARG A 152 -19.22 5.19 -12.09
C ARG A 152 -17.92 5.97 -11.87
N ALA A 153 -16.79 5.27 -11.94
CA ALA A 153 -15.50 5.90 -11.69
C ALA A 153 -15.10 6.86 -12.82
N ILE A 154 -15.39 6.52 -14.08
CA ILE A 154 -15.20 7.43 -15.23
C ILE A 154 -16.07 8.68 -15.09
N GLU A 155 -17.38 8.52 -14.84
CA GLU A 155 -18.32 9.64 -14.68
C GLU A 155 -17.93 10.56 -13.51
N HIS A 156 -17.45 9.98 -12.40
CA HIS A 156 -16.92 10.73 -11.26
C HIS A 156 -15.70 11.58 -11.65
N VAL A 157 -14.73 11.01 -12.36
CA VAL A 157 -13.54 11.76 -12.80
C VAL A 157 -13.95 12.90 -13.73
N LEU A 158 -14.84 12.66 -14.69
CA LEU A 158 -15.34 13.69 -15.59
C LEU A 158 -16.07 14.81 -14.83
N GLN A 159 -16.88 14.46 -13.82
CA GLN A 159 -17.57 15.44 -12.99
C GLN A 159 -16.59 16.31 -12.19
N VAL A 160 -15.58 15.71 -11.57
CA VAL A 160 -14.54 16.42 -10.81
C VAL A 160 -13.72 17.35 -11.71
N GLU A 161 -13.31 16.87 -12.89
CA GLU A 161 -12.53 17.66 -13.84
C GLU A 161 -13.34 18.82 -14.44
N ALA A 162 -14.64 18.63 -14.66
CA ALA A 162 -15.54 19.66 -15.16
C ALA A 162 -15.88 20.72 -14.10
N SER A 163 -16.07 20.33 -12.84
CA SER A 163 -16.45 21.27 -11.77
C SER A 163 -15.30 22.18 -11.36
N GLN A 164 -14.06 21.67 -11.38
CA GLN A 164 -12.87 22.36 -10.84
C GLN A 164 -13.10 22.92 -9.43
N GLU A 165 -13.99 22.28 -8.66
CA GLU A 165 -14.38 22.77 -7.33
C GLU A 165 -13.17 22.70 -6.38
N PRO A 166 -12.88 23.80 -5.65
CA PRO A 166 -11.79 23.80 -4.69
C PRO A 166 -12.06 22.78 -3.58
N SER A 167 -10.98 22.21 -3.04
CA SER A 167 -11.10 21.32 -1.88
C SER A 167 -11.82 22.01 -0.73
N HIS A 168 -12.84 21.33 -0.21
CA HIS A 168 -13.64 21.82 0.90
C HIS A 168 -12.80 21.89 2.18
N VAL A 169 -13.07 22.92 3.00
CA VAL A 169 -12.43 23.09 4.31
C VAL A 169 -13.27 22.38 5.38
N PHE A 170 -12.59 21.63 6.24
CA PHE A 170 -13.19 20.87 7.33
C PHE A 170 -12.46 21.10 8.65
N SER A 171 -13.16 20.88 9.76
CA SER A 171 -12.49 20.66 11.05
C SER A 171 -11.87 19.26 11.13
N LEU A 172 -10.86 19.08 12.00
CA LEU A 172 -10.27 17.77 12.25
C LEU A 172 -11.32 16.73 12.66
N LYS A 173 -12.24 17.10 13.57
CA LYS A 173 -13.34 16.24 14.02
C LYS A 173 -14.23 15.76 12.86
N GLN A 174 -14.57 16.65 11.92
CA GLN A 174 -15.37 16.29 10.74
C GLN A 174 -14.61 15.33 9.82
N LEU A 175 -13.32 15.57 9.59
CA LEU A 175 -12.50 14.69 8.76
C LEU A 175 -12.34 13.31 9.39
N LEU A 176 -12.06 13.25 10.70
CA LEU A 176 -11.92 12.01 11.45
C LEU A 176 -13.21 11.20 11.42
N GLN A 177 -14.36 11.85 11.67
CA GLN A 177 -15.66 11.18 11.57
C GLN A 177 -15.93 10.63 10.16
N ARG A 178 -15.58 11.38 9.10
CA ARG A 178 -15.75 10.91 7.71
C ARG A 178 -14.83 9.72 7.41
N LEU A 179 -13.58 9.77 7.85
CA LEU A 179 -12.59 8.72 7.66
C LEU A 179 -12.99 7.42 8.38
N LEU A 180 -13.39 7.51 9.66
CA LEU A 180 -13.83 6.37 10.45
C LEU A 180 -15.15 5.77 9.93
N LYS A 181 -16.04 6.60 9.38
CA LYS A 181 -17.28 6.11 8.75
C LYS A 181 -17.00 5.30 7.48
N SER A 182 -16.01 5.69 6.67
CA SER A 182 -15.63 4.93 5.47
C SER A 182 -14.71 3.75 5.77
N ASN A 183 -14.03 3.75 6.91
CA ASN A 183 -13.07 2.72 7.32
C ASN A 183 -13.33 2.29 8.77
N SER A 184 -14.36 1.46 8.97
CA SER A 184 -14.78 1.01 10.30
C SER A 184 -13.72 0.21 11.07
N HIS A 185 -12.71 -0.31 10.38
CA HIS A 185 -11.57 -1.02 10.97
C HIS A 185 -10.50 -0.09 11.55
N LEU A 186 -10.49 1.19 11.19
CA LEU A 186 -9.48 2.14 11.63
C LEU A 186 -9.79 2.62 13.05
N SER A 187 -8.80 2.63 13.95
CA SER A 187 -8.97 3.29 15.25
C SER A 187 -8.89 4.81 15.12
N GLU A 188 -9.42 5.54 16.10
CA GLU A 188 -9.38 7.01 16.13
C GLU A 188 -7.93 7.53 16.02
N GLU A 189 -7.02 6.96 16.82
CA GLU A 189 -5.59 7.29 16.79
C GLU A 189 -4.95 7.06 15.40
N CYS A 190 -5.26 5.94 14.75
CA CYS A 190 -4.75 5.66 13.40
C CYS A 190 -5.34 6.62 12.37
N GLY A 191 -6.61 7.00 12.53
CA GLY A 191 -7.26 8.01 11.70
C GLY A 191 -6.61 9.39 11.84
N GLU A 192 -6.27 9.80 13.06
CA GLU A 192 -5.56 11.04 13.29
C GLU A 192 -4.17 11.04 12.65
N LEU A 193 -3.42 9.94 12.76
CA LEU A 193 -2.11 9.79 12.11
C LEU A 193 -2.18 9.96 10.59
N LEU A 194 -3.16 9.33 9.94
CA LEU A 194 -3.37 9.50 8.49
C LEU A 194 -3.76 10.95 8.15
N LEU A 195 -4.62 11.59 8.95
CA LEU A 195 -5.05 12.97 8.70
C LEU A 195 -3.93 13.99 8.91
N GLN A 196 -3.01 13.76 9.84
CA GLN A 196 -1.86 14.66 10.06
C GLN A 196 -1.02 14.85 8.80
N ARG A 197 -0.81 13.78 8.02
CA ARG A 197 -0.07 13.84 6.73
C ARG A 197 -1.00 14.08 5.53
N GLY A 198 -2.23 13.62 5.60
CA GLY A 198 -3.22 13.71 4.53
C GLY A 198 -3.98 15.04 4.46
N THR A 199 -3.64 16.02 5.29
CA THR A 199 -4.30 17.34 5.30
C THR A 199 -3.31 18.50 5.35
N THR A 200 -3.75 19.65 4.85
CA THR A 200 -3.03 20.92 4.97
C THR A 200 -3.86 21.88 5.81
N LYS A 201 -3.21 22.53 6.79
CA LYS A 201 -3.85 23.58 7.59
C LYS A 201 -4.02 24.85 6.77
N VAL A 202 -5.26 25.33 6.68
CA VAL A 202 -5.64 26.62 6.11
C VAL A 202 -6.26 27.50 7.19
N ALA A 203 -6.48 28.79 6.91
CA ALA A 203 -6.92 29.77 7.91
C ALA A 203 -8.18 29.33 8.69
N THR A 204 -9.11 28.65 8.04
CA THR A 204 -10.42 28.27 8.60
C THR A 204 -10.55 26.79 8.95
N GLY A 205 -9.47 25.98 8.82
CA GLY A 205 -9.52 24.55 9.11
C GLY A 205 -8.47 23.74 8.37
N LEU A 206 -8.88 22.58 7.88
CA LEU A 206 -8.05 21.61 7.17
C LEU A 206 -8.65 21.35 5.79
N VAL A 207 -7.79 21.31 4.77
CA VAL A 207 -8.13 20.78 3.45
C VAL A 207 -7.51 19.40 3.28
N LEU A 208 -8.23 18.50 2.63
CA LEU A 208 -7.69 17.19 2.25
C LEU A 208 -6.66 17.38 1.13
N ASN A 209 -5.48 16.79 1.31
CA ASN A 209 -4.42 16.82 0.31
C ASN A 209 -4.67 15.81 -0.81
N ARG A 210 -5.50 14.80 -0.56
CA ARG A 210 -5.78 13.78 -1.58
C ARG A 210 -6.48 14.38 -2.81
N ASP A 211 -6.12 13.88 -3.98
CA ASP A 211 -6.76 14.26 -5.23
C ASP A 211 -8.22 13.77 -5.26
N GLN A 212 -9.16 14.65 -5.61
CA GLN A 212 -10.59 14.32 -5.66
C GLN A 212 -10.92 13.25 -6.71
N ARG A 213 -10.05 13.06 -7.71
CA ARG A 213 -10.16 12.00 -8.72
C ARG A 213 -9.98 10.59 -8.16
N LEU A 214 -9.39 10.44 -6.96
CA LEU A 214 -9.13 9.16 -6.29
C LEU A 214 -10.32 8.62 -5.47
N ALA A 215 -11.51 9.22 -5.58
CA ALA A 215 -12.64 8.84 -4.71
C ALA A 215 -13.05 7.35 -4.84
N TRP A 216 -12.79 6.73 -5.99
CA TRP A 216 -13.18 5.35 -6.31
C TRP A 216 -11.95 4.54 -6.73
N ALA A 217 -11.63 3.48 -5.97
CA ALA A 217 -10.49 2.61 -6.24
C ALA A 217 -10.65 1.82 -7.53
N GLU A 218 -11.89 1.61 -7.97
CA GLU A 218 -12.28 0.75 -9.08
C GLU A 218 -11.81 1.28 -10.45
N ASN A 219 -11.47 2.56 -10.57
CA ASN A 219 -10.78 3.07 -11.78
C ASN A 219 -9.30 2.68 -11.83
N SER A 220 -8.75 2.29 -10.68
CA SER A 220 -7.30 2.15 -10.46
C SER A 220 -6.88 0.69 -10.38
N ILE A 221 -7.82 -0.23 -10.58
CA ILE A 221 -7.67 -1.64 -10.29
C ILE A 221 -8.29 -2.44 -11.43
N ASP A 222 -7.55 -3.44 -11.92
CA ASP A 222 -8.04 -4.43 -12.86
C ASP A 222 -7.99 -5.82 -12.22
N PHE A 223 -9.00 -6.63 -12.54
CA PHE A 223 -9.01 -8.05 -12.21
C PHE A 223 -8.19 -8.83 -13.24
N ILE A 224 -7.48 -9.85 -12.79
CA ILE A 224 -6.75 -10.77 -13.68
C ILE A 224 -7.28 -12.19 -13.57
N SER A 225 -7.16 -12.94 -14.66
CA SER A 225 -7.52 -14.35 -14.68
C SER A 225 -6.58 -15.18 -13.80
N ARG A 226 -7.06 -16.35 -13.37
CA ARG A 226 -6.26 -17.32 -12.60
C ARG A 226 -5.04 -17.79 -13.39
N GLU A 227 -5.16 -17.93 -14.71
CA GLU A 227 -4.07 -18.33 -15.60
C GLU A 227 -2.98 -17.27 -15.65
N LEU A 228 -3.35 -15.99 -15.77
CA LEU A 228 -2.41 -14.88 -15.76
C LEU A 228 -1.72 -14.77 -14.39
N CYS A 229 -2.48 -14.91 -13.29
CA CYS A 229 -1.90 -14.95 -11.95
C CYS A 229 -0.87 -16.06 -11.79
N ALA A 230 -1.21 -17.29 -12.17
CA ALA A 230 -0.29 -18.42 -12.10
C ALA A 230 0.93 -18.23 -13.01
N HIS A 231 0.77 -17.59 -14.17
CA HIS A 231 1.91 -17.23 -15.02
C HIS A 231 2.84 -16.23 -14.34
N SER A 232 2.28 -15.17 -13.75
CA SER A 232 3.04 -14.13 -13.06
C SER A 232 3.78 -14.68 -11.84
N ILE A 233 3.15 -15.54 -11.03
CA ILE A 233 3.79 -16.16 -9.86
C ILE A 233 5.02 -16.99 -10.27
N ARG A 234 4.99 -17.68 -11.42
CA ARG A 234 6.15 -18.42 -11.95
C ARG A 234 7.34 -17.54 -12.36
N LYS A 235 7.14 -16.23 -12.47
CA LYS A 235 8.21 -15.27 -12.82
C LYS A 235 8.87 -14.65 -11.59
N LEU A 236 8.33 -14.85 -10.40
CA LEU A 236 8.89 -14.32 -9.17
C LEU A 236 10.24 -15.00 -8.87
N GLN A 237 11.23 -14.20 -8.47
CA GLN A 237 12.61 -14.64 -8.21
C GLN A 237 13.04 -14.47 -6.74
N ALA A 238 12.11 -14.04 -5.89
CA ALA A 238 12.38 -13.50 -4.57
C ALA A 238 11.53 -14.20 -3.51
N HIS A 239 11.90 -14.01 -2.24
CA HIS A 239 11.11 -14.54 -1.14
C HIS A 239 9.85 -13.69 -0.96
N VAL A 240 8.73 -14.37 -0.70
CA VAL A 240 7.42 -13.73 -0.51
C VAL A 240 6.88 -14.12 0.87
N LEU A 241 6.53 -13.12 1.66
CA LEU A 241 5.79 -13.27 2.91
C LEU A 241 4.39 -12.69 2.72
N LEU A 242 3.37 -13.51 2.92
CA LEU A 242 1.98 -13.08 2.99
C LEU A 242 1.51 -13.15 4.44
N ILE A 243 1.19 -11.99 5.02
CA ILE A 243 0.57 -11.88 6.34
C ILE A 243 -0.92 -11.57 6.14
N LYS A 244 -1.80 -12.42 6.66
CA LYS A 244 -3.25 -12.19 6.66
C LYS A 244 -3.71 -11.85 8.08
N ALA A 245 -4.46 -10.76 8.22
CA ALA A 245 -5.15 -10.48 9.48
C ALA A 245 -6.40 -11.36 9.59
N VAL A 246 -6.69 -11.89 10.78
CA VAL A 246 -7.85 -12.77 11.01
C VAL A 246 -9.16 -12.05 10.68
N HIS A 247 -9.30 -10.78 11.07
CA HIS A 247 -10.47 -9.93 10.77
C HIS A 247 -10.13 -8.84 9.73
N GLY A 248 -9.32 -9.21 8.75
CA GLY A 248 -8.78 -8.34 7.73
C GLY A 248 -9.65 -8.17 6.48
N TYR A 249 -8.97 -7.80 5.40
CA TYR A 249 -9.49 -7.65 4.05
C TYR A 249 -10.29 -8.89 3.60
N PHE A 250 -9.77 -10.08 3.90
CA PHE A 250 -10.35 -11.35 3.46
C PHE A 250 -11.46 -11.92 4.36
N ASP A 251 -11.73 -11.31 5.52
CA ASP A 251 -12.78 -11.74 6.45
C ASP A 251 -13.99 -10.80 6.41
N SER A 252 -13.75 -9.49 6.23
CA SER A 252 -14.81 -8.47 6.16
C SER A 252 -15.77 -8.66 4.98
N ARG A 253 -15.34 -9.39 3.95
CA ARG A 253 -16.11 -9.68 2.74
C ARG A 253 -16.57 -11.14 2.79
N GLN A 254 -17.85 -11.36 3.12
CA GLN A 254 -18.44 -12.70 3.24
C GLN A 254 -18.62 -13.42 1.88
N ASN A 255 -18.01 -12.94 0.80
CA ASN A 255 -18.18 -13.52 -0.52
C ASN A 255 -17.28 -14.75 -0.67
N TYR A 256 -17.92 -15.90 -0.91
CA TYR A 256 -17.27 -17.20 -1.10
C TYR A 256 -16.15 -17.16 -2.17
N SER A 257 -16.37 -16.42 -3.26
CA SER A 257 -15.43 -16.29 -4.37
C SER A 257 -14.10 -15.62 -4.02
N GLU A 258 -14.08 -14.69 -3.05
CA GLU A 258 -12.83 -14.07 -2.62
C GLU A 258 -11.98 -15.00 -1.75
N LYS A 259 -12.63 -15.83 -0.90
CA LYS A 259 -11.92 -16.87 -0.14
C LYS A 259 -11.31 -17.91 -1.07
N GLU A 260 -12.04 -18.31 -2.11
CA GLU A 260 -11.53 -19.23 -3.14
C GLU A 260 -10.38 -18.60 -3.96
N SER A 261 -10.49 -17.31 -4.27
CA SER A 261 -9.42 -16.56 -4.95
C SER A 261 -8.15 -16.50 -4.10
N LEU A 262 -8.29 -16.21 -2.80
CA LEU A 262 -7.16 -16.21 -1.87
C LEU A 262 -6.55 -17.61 -1.75
N SER A 263 -7.37 -18.66 -1.54
CA SER A 263 -6.87 -20.03 -1.44
C SER A 263 -6.07 -20.41 -2.67
N PHE A 264 -6.60 -20.15 -3.87
CA PHE A 264 -5.89 -20.40 -5.12
C PHE A 264 -4.56 -19.65 -5.20
N MET A 265 -4.51 -18.38 -4.81
CA MET A 265 -3.25 -17.62 -4.80
C MET A 265 -2.25 -18.22 -3.82
N ILE A 266 -2.67 -18.54 -2.61
CA ILE A 266 -1.82 -19.16 -1.58
C ILE A 266 -1.29 -20.51 -2.09
N ASP A 267 -2.14 -21.36 -2.64
CA ASP A 267 -1.77 -22.69 -3.13
C ASP A 267 -0.83 -22.60 -4.35
N THR A 268 -1.07 -21.64 -5.24
CA THR A 268 -0.20 -21.36 -6.39
C THR A 268 1.17 -20.86 -5.93
N MET A 269 1.23 -19.95 -4.96
CA MET A 269 2.51 -19.46 -4.40
C MET A 269 3.24 -20.58 -3.65
N LYS A 270 2.56 -21.34 -2.78
CA LYS A 270 3.15 -22.48 -2.05
C LYS A 270 3.76 -23.51 -3.00
N SER A 271 3.01 -23.92 -4.03
CA SER A 271 3.48 -24.94 -4.97
C SER A 271 4.63 -24.46 -5.88
N THR A 272 4.61 -23.17 -6.27
CA THR A 272 5.59 -22.61 -7.20
C THR A 272 6.87 -22.17 -6.50
N LEU A 273 6.75 -21.46 -5.37
CA LEU A 273 7.87 -20.83 -4.66
C LEU A 273 8.44 -21.72 -3.54
N LYS A 274 7.66 -22.70 -3.06
CA LYS A 274 8.08 -23.65 -2.02
C LYS A 274 8.63 -22.91 -0.79
N GLU A 275 9.88 -23.17 -0.42
CA GLU A 275 10.58 -22.56 0.72
C GLU A 275 10.75 -21.03 0.61
N GLN A 276 10.60 -20.47 -0.60
CA GLN A 276 10.64 -19.02 -0.80
C GLN A 276 9.32 -18.34 -0.44
N PHE A 277 8.25 -19.08 -0.12
CA PHE A 277 6.96 -18.52 0.27
C PHE A 277 6.60 -18.84 1.72
N GLN A 278 6.17 -17.82 2.45
CA GLN A 278 5.67 -17.93 3.81
C GLN A 278 4.28 -17.32 3.90
N PHE A 279 3.38 -18.03 4.56
CA PHE A 279 2.03 -17.55 4.86
C PHE A 279 1.83 -17.59 6.38
N VAL A 280 1.42 -16.47 6.95
CA VAL A 280 1.15 -16.36 8.39
C VAL A 280 -0.19 -15.64 8.60
N GLU A 281 -1.00 -16.17 9.51
CA GLU A 281 -2.20 -15.47 9.99
C GLU A 281 -1.89 -14.81 11.34
N VAL A 282 -2.36 -13.57 11.53
CA VAL A 282 -2.14 -12.78 12.74
C VAL A 282 -3.46 -12.22 13.29
N PRO A 283 -3.60 -12.09 14.62
CA PRO A 283 -4.74 -11.40 15.21
C PRO A 283 -4.75 -9.92 14.83
N GLY A 284 -5.93 -9.36 14.60
CA GLY A 284 -6.14 -7.96 14.25
C GLY A 284 -7.04 -7.79 13.04
N ASN A 285 -7.17 -6.54 12.60
CA ASN A 285 -8.01 -6.16 11.46
C ASN A 285 -7.17 -5.74 10.24
N HIS A 286 -7.81 -5.18 9.21
CA HIS A 286 -7.12 -4.78 7.98
C HIS A 286 -5.96 -3.79 8.20
N CYS A 287 -6.04 -2.97 9.25
CA CYS A 287 -5.05 -1.97 9.63
C CYS A 287 -4.14 -2.47 10.76
N VAL A 288 -3.96 -3.79 10.95
CA VAL A 288 -3.15 -4.39 12.05
C VAL A 288 -1.75 -3.79 12.15
N HIS A 289 -1.11 -3.45 11.03
CA HIS A 289 0.21 -2.83 11.00
C HIS A 289 0.25 -1.41 11.61
N MET A 290 -0.90 -0.76 11.75
CA MET A 290 -1.05 0.53 12.43
C MET A 290 -1.58 0.36 13.86
N SER A 291 -2.63 -0.43 14.04
CA SER A 291 -3.32 -0.56 15.34
C SER A 291 -2.54 -1.42 16.33
N GLU A 292 -1.97 -2.52 15.85
CA GLU A 292 -1.32 -3.56 16.65
C GLU A 292 -0.01 -4.01 15.97
N PRO A 293 0.92 -3.08 15.68
CA PRO A 293 2.12 -3.37 14.89
C PRO A 293 2.98 -4.48 15.52
N GLN A 294 2.90 -4.70 16.83
CA GLN A 294 3.59 -5.78 17.53
C GLN A 294 3.20 -7.19 17.00
N HIS A 295 2.00 -7.36 16.45
CA HIS A 295 1.56 -8.65 15.89
C HIS A 295 2.26 -9.00 14.57
N VAL A 296 2.79 -8.01 13.85
CA VAL A 296 3.46 -8.22 12.55
C VAL A 296 4.95 -7.91 12.59
N ALA A 297 5.41 -7.05 13.51
CA ALA A 297 6.78 -6.57 13.56
C ALA A 297 7.80 -7.71 13.67
N SER A 298 7.63 -8.66 14.60
CA SER A 298 8.58 -9.76 14.79
C SER A 298 8.67 -10.69 13.57
N ILE A 299 7.55 -10.94 12.90
CA ILE A 299 7.46 -11.77 11.69
C ILE A 299 8.21 -11.07 10.55
N ILE A 300 7.93 -9.78 10.34
CA ILE A 300 8.59 -8.96 9.32
C ILE A 300 10.10 -8.87 9.58
N SER A 301 10.50 -8.59 10.82
CA SER A 301 11.91 -8.51 11.23
C SER A 301 12.66 -9.80 10.91
N SER A 302 12.08 -10.95 11.30
CA SER A 302 12.68 -12.26 11.06
C SER A 302 12.82 -12.54 9.55
N PHE A 303 11.80 -12.20 8.76
CA PHE A 303 11.81 -12.40 7.31
C PHE A 303 12.82 -11.51 6.57
N LEU A 304 12.94 -10.24 6.99
CA LEU A 304 13.91 -9.30 6.44
C LEU A 304 15.35 -9.70 6.76
N GLN A 305 15.63 -10.07 8.00
CA GLN A 305 16.98 -10.44 8.45
C GLN A 305 17.44 -11.80 7.93
N CYS A 306 16.51 -12.66 7.50
CA CYS A 306 16.89 -13.99 7.05
C CYS A 306 17.59 -13.95 5.68
N THR A 307 18.87 -14.34 5.66
CA THR A 307 19.68 -14.51 4.44
C THR A 307 19.44 -15.85 3.74
N HIS A 308 18.96 -16.87 4.48
CA HIS A 308 18.72 -18.23 4.00
C HIS A 308 17.60 -18.90 4.83
N MET A 309 16.32 -18.87 4.40
CA MET A 309 15.26 -19.57 5.15
C MET A 309 15.36 -21.09 4.93
N LEU A 310 15.51 -21.81 6.05
CA LEU A 310 15.28 -23.24 6.21
C LEU A 310 13.76 -23.53 6.27
N PRO A 311 13.31 -24.78 5.99
CA PRO A 311 11.90 -25.09 5.89
C PRO A 311 11.13 -24.85 7.19
N ALA A 312 10.01 -24.15 7.08
CA ALA A 312 9.05 -24.00 8.17
C ALA A 312 8.49 -25.39 8.54
N GLN A 313 8.97 -25.94 9.65
CA GLN A 313 8.37 -27.13 10.27
C GLN A 313 7.03 -26.72 10.89
N LEU A 314 5.96 -27.38 10.45
CA LEU A 314 4.66 -27.45 11.14
C LEU A 314 4.78 -28.28 12.41
#